data_AF-A0A5D0RGU5-F1
#
_entry.id   AF-A0A5D0RGU5-F1
#
_cell.length_a   1.000
_cell.length_b   1.000
_cell.length_c   1.000
_cell.angle_alpha   90.00
_cell.angle_beta   90.00
_cell.angle_gamma   90.00
#
_symmetry.space_group_name_H-M   'P 1'
#
loop_
_entity.id
_entity.type
_entity.pdbx_description
1 polymer ?
#
loop_
_entity_poly.entity_id
_entity_poly.type
_entity_poly.pdbx_seq_one_letter_code
_entity_poly.pdbx_strand_id
1 'polypeptide(L)'
;MDIITLSRCISTYLGQDLSSLQSDGSENAFIYFTGDIVQQSVSLAPEIAKAEEARYSEKKYKHIASVKRLTYLLNKNIKRLEKCNSNGKDYLPLLRAELKKFKQLQHTWTLSL
;
A
#
# COMPACT_ATOMS: atom_id res chain seq x y z
N MET A 1 -10.82 6.03 8.58
CA MET A 1 -9.40 6.31 8.34
C MET A 1 -9.07 5.86 6.93
N ASP A 2 -8.36 6.67 6.13
CA ASP A 2 -7.96 6.32 4.77
C ASP A 2 -6.62 5.55 4.74
N ILE A 3 -6.27 4.98 3.57
CA ILE A 3 -5.03 4.19 3.40
C ILE A 3 -3.75 5.00 3.68
N ILE A 4 -3.75 6.31 3.43
CA ILE A 4 -2.56 7.15 3.64
C ILE A 4 -2.31 7.36 5.13
N THR A 5 -3.36 7.69 5.87
CA THR A 5 -3.30 7.86 7.32
C THR A 5 -2.93 6.53 7.97
N LEU A 6 -3.57 5.44 7.56
CA LEU A 6 -3.31 4.10 8.08
C LEU A 6 -1.87 3.66 7.82
N SER A 7 -1.35 3.86 6.60
CA SER A 7 0.03 3.51 6.25
C SER A 7 1.07 4.29 7.05
N ARG A 8 0.81 5.58 7.32
CA ARG A 8 1.68 6.40 8.18
C ARG A 8 1.68 5.91 9.62
N CYS A 9 0.51 5.64 10.21
CA CYS A 9 0.41 5.09 11.56
C CYS A 9 1.21 3.79 11.70
N ILE A 10 1.08 2.88 10.72
CA ILE A 10 1.82 1.61 10.71
C ILE A 10 3.32 1.84 10.59
N SER A 11 3.76 2.73 9.70
CA SER A 11 5.18 3.03 9.54
C SER A 11 5.79 3.63 10.80
N THR A 12 5.09 4.54 11.48
CA THR A 12 5.51 5.07 12.77
C THR A 12 5.61 3.97 13.83
N TYR A 13 4.58 3.13 13.94
CA TYR A 13 4.53 2.04 14.91
C TYR A 13 5.65 1.01 14.70
N LEU A 14 5.79 0.52 13.46
CA LEU A 14 6.83 -0.44 13.11
C LEU A 14 8.24 0.16 13.16
N GLY A 15 8.37 1.47 12.92
CA GLY A 15 9.62 2.17 13.11
C GLY A 15 10.11 2.05 14.55
N GLN A 16 9.21 2.18 15.53
CA GLN A 16 9.54 2.01 16.95
C GLN A 16 9.91 0.55 17.30
N ASP A 17 9.18 -0.43 16.74
CA ASP A 17 9.42 -1.86 17.00
C ASP A 17 10.71 -2.39 16.33
N LEU A 18 11.08 -1.84 15.18
CA LEU A 18 12.09 -2.42 14.28
C LEU A 18 13.36 -1.57 14.12
N SER A 19 13.44 -0.38 14.74
CA SER A 19 14.62 0.50 14.63
C SER A 19 15.84 0.03 15.39
N SER A 20 15.66 -0.88 16.36
CA SER A 20 16.78 -1.42 17.13
C SER A 20 17.64 -2.33 16.26
N LEU A 21 18.96 -2.17 16.34
CA LEU A 21 19.90 -3.09 15.72
C LEU A 21 19.80 -4.47 16.37
N GLN A 22 20.02 -5.51 15.58
CA GLN A 22 20.16 -6.86 16.06
C GLN A 22 21.48 -7.02 16.84
N SER A 23 21.64 -8.16 17.53
CA SER A 23 22.85 -8.44 18.34
C SER A 23 24.15 -8.47 17.52
N ASP A 24 24.06 -8.69 16.21
CA ASP A 24 25.19 -8.67 15.27
C ASP A 24 25.44 -7.28 14.65
N GLY A 25 24.70 -6.25 15.06
CA GLY A 25 24.79 -4.89 14.53
C GLY A 25 24.05 -4.67 13.21
N SER A 26 23.36 -5.68 12.67
CA SER A 26 22.55 -5.54 11.45
C SER A 26 21.19 -4.89 11.72
N GLU A 27 20.68 -4.15 10.75
CA GLU A 27 19.32 -3.62 10.81
C GLU A 27 18.27 -4.73 10.58
N ASN A 28 17.07 -4.51 11.09
CA ASN A 28 15.96 -5.37 10.76
C ASN A 28 15.50 -5.09 9.31
N ALA A 29 15.65 -6.06 8.41
CA ALA A 29 15.23 -5.93 7.00
C ALA A 29 13.73 -5.60 6.82
N PHE A 30 12.91 -5.82 7.85
CA PHE A 30 11.51 -5.44 7.88
C PHE A 30 11.28 -3.93 8.08
N ILE A 31 12.30 -3.11 8.38
CA ILE A 31 12.13 -1.66 8.55
C ILE A 31 11.79 -0.95 7.22
N TYR A 32 12.39 -1.39 6.11
CA TYR A 32 12.28 -0.73 4.80
C TYR A 32 10.91 -0.87 4.13
N PHE A 33 10.22 -2.01 4.30
CA PHE A 33 8.92 -2.20 3.64
C PHE A 33 7.84 -1.26 4.18
N THR A 34 8.04 -0.73 5.38
CA THR A 34 7.11 0.21 6.00
C THR A 34 7.08 1.53 5.22
N GLY A 35 8.24 2.00 4.76
CA GLY A 35 8.37 3.12 3.83
C GLY A 35 7.70 2.84 2.49
N ASP A 36 7.84 1.61 1.96
CA ASP A 36 7.17 1.21 0.73
C ASP A 36 5.64 1.27 0.86
N ILE A 37 5.06 0.84 2.00
CA ILE A 37 3.61 0.91 2.24
C ILE A 37 3.14 2.37 2.17
N VAL A 38 3.86 3.31 2.80
CA VAL A 38 3.51 4.74 2.78
C VAL A 38 3.62 5.30 1.36
N GLN A 39 4.75 5.05 0.69
CA GLN A 39 5.02 5.60 -0.65
C GLN A 39 4.00 5.10 -1.69
N GLN A 40 3.65 3.81 -1.64
CA GLN A 40 2.63 3.22 -2.53
C GLN A 40 1.23 3.74 -2.21
N SER A 41 0.89 3.92 -0.93
CA SER A 41 -0.41 4.46 -0.50
C SER A 41 -0.59 5.90 -0.96
N VAL A 42 0.44 6.75 -0.81
CA VAL A 42 0.43 8.15 -1.28
C VAL A 42 0.30 8.23 -2.80
N SER A 43 0.91 7.29 -3.53
CA SER A 43 0.88 7.28 -4.99
C SER A 43 -0.45 6.83 -5.60
N LEU A 44 -1.33 6.17 -4.83
CA LEU A 44 -2.61 5.65 -5.34
C LEU A 44 -3.59 6.77 -5.72
N ALA A 45 -3.79 7.75 -4.83
CA ALA A 45 -4.75 8.84 -5.03
C ALA A 45 -4.54 9.63 -6.34
N PRO A 46 -3.32 10.11 -6.68
CA PRO A 46 -3.12 10.85 -7.93
C PRO A 46 -3.32 9.98 -9.18
N GLU A 47 -2.98 8.69 -9.14
CA GLU A 47 -3.20 7.81 -10.29
C GLU A 47 -4.69 7.44 -10.47
N ILE A 48 -5.46 7.35 -9.37
CA ILE A 48 -6.91 7.19 -9.44
C ILE A 48 -7.56 8.44 -10.05
N ALA A 49 -7.23 9.63 -9.56
CA ALA A 49 -7.77 10.89 -10.09
C ALA A 49 -7.49 11.03 -11.59
N LYS A 50 -6.24 10.79 -12.02
CA LYS A 50 -5.88 10.83 -13.44
C LYS A 50 -6.61 9.78 -14.28
N ALA A 51 -6.90 8.60 -13.74
CA ALA A 51 -7.66 7.57 -14.45
C ALA A 51 -9.13 7.97 -14.65
N GLU A 52 -9.73 8.67 -13.69
CA GLU A 52 -11.10 9.15 -13.78
C GLU A 52 -11.24 10.40 -14.67
N GLU A 53 -10.27 11.30 -14.65
CA GLU A 53 -10.25 12.53 -15.46
C GLU A 53 -9.87 12.30 -16.93
N ALA A 54 -9.19 11.19 -17.23
CA ALA A 54 -8.67 10.93 -18.57
C ALA A 54 -9.80 10.75 -19.61
N ARG A 55 -9.93 11.75 -20.49
CA ARG A 55 -10.88 11.74 -21.63
C ARG A 55 -10.51 10.73 -22.72
N TYR A 56 -9.22 10.46 -22.91
CA TYR A 56 -8.72 9.54 -23.93
C TYR A 56 -8.41 8.18 -23.33
N SER A 57 -8.83 7.12 -24.02
CA SER A 57 -8.74 5.73 -23.55
C SER A 57 -7.31 5.31 -23.22
N GLU A 58 -6.31 5.65 -24.05
CA GLU A 58 -4.91 5.25 -23.83
C GLU A 58 -4.33 5.78 -22.50
N LYS A 59 -4.51 7.09 -22.22
CA LYS A 59 -4.07 7.69 -20.95
C LYS A 59 -4.81 7.06 -19.76
N LYS A 60 -6.11 6.79 -19.91
CA LYS A 60 -6.91 6.09 -18.91
C LYS A 60 -6.36 4.69 -18.62
N TYR A 61 -6.06 3.89 -19.65
CA TYR A 61 -5.46 2.56 -19.50
C TYR A 61 -4.12 2.61 -18.77
N LYS A 62 -3.27 3.59 -19.09
CA LYS A 62 -1.98 3.78 -18.40
C LYS A 62 -2.15 4.01 -16.90
N HIS A 63 -3.03 4.92 -16.50
CA HIS A 63 -3.26 5.21 -15.08
C HIS A 63 -3.92 4.04 -14.35
N ILE A 64 -4.85 3.33 -15.00
CA ILE A 64 -5.44 2.10 -14.46
C ILE A 64 -4.38 1.01 -14.25
N ALA A 65 -3.43 0.87 -15.18
CA ALA A 65 -2.31 -0.05 -15.02
C ALA A 65 -1.40 0.35 -13.85
N SER A 66 -1.12 1.65 -13.66
CA SER A 66 -0.41 2.16 -12.47
C SER A 66 -1.15 1.78 -11.17
N VAL A 67 -2.46 2.01 -11.10
CA VAL A 67 -3.28 1.69 -9.92
C VAL A 67 -3.28 0.19 -9.63
N LYS A 68 -3.41 -0.66 -10.67
CA LYS A 68 -3.28 -2.13 -10.54
C LYS A 68 -1.92 -2.52 -9.96
N ARG A 69 -0.83 -1.96 -10.49
CA ARG A 69 0.54 -2.22 -10.01
C ARG A 69 0.73 -1.78 -8.56
N LEU A 70 0.33 -0.56 -8.20
CA LEU A 70 0.46 -0.02 -6.85
C LEU A 70 -0.33 -0.87 -5.84
N THR A 71 -1.55 -1.27 -6.20
CA THR A 71 -2.39 -2.13 -5.35
C THR A 71 -1.78 -3.52 -5.16
N TYR A 72 -1.17 -4.08 -6.20
CA TYR A 72 -0.43 -5.34 -6.11
C TYR A 72 0.78 -5.23 -5.17
N LEU A 73 1.58 -4.17 -5.30
CA LEU A 73 2.74 -3.93 -4.44
C LEU A 73 2.33 -3.71 -2.98
N LEU A 74 1.28 -2.93 -2.75
CA LEU A 74 0.74 -2.69 -1.41
C LEU A 74 0.29 -4.00 -0.77
N ASN A 75 -0.42 -4.85 -1.51
CA ASN A 75 -0.81 -6.19 -1.07
C ASN A 75 0.41 -7.08 -0.76
N LYS A 76 1.49 -7.01 -1.55
CA LYS A 76 2.74 -7.74 -1.28
C LYS A 76 3.38 -7.28 0.03
N ASN A 77 3.39 -5.98 0.31
CA ASN A 77 3.94 -5.44 1.54
C ASN A 77 3.06 -5.76 2.77
N ILE A 78 1.74 -5.74 2.63
CA ILE A 78 0.81 -6.22 3.67
C ILE A 78 1.10 -7.69 4.01
N LYS A 79 1.33 -8.55 3.02
CA LYS A 79 1.75 -9.95 3.25
C LYS A 79 3.12 -10.09 3.92
N ARG A 80 4.02 -9.11 3.76
CA ARG A 80 5.31 -9.07 4.49
C ARG A 80 5.07 -8.69 5.95
N LEU A 81 4.17 -7.74 6.22
CA LEU A 81 3.74 -7.38 7.58
C LEU A 81 3.15 -8.58 8.34
N GLU A 82 2.35 -9.42 7.66
CA GLU A 82 1.82 -10.67 8.24
C GLU A 82 2.90 -11.61 8.76
N LYS A 83 4.11 -11.57 8.18
CA LYS A 83 5.25 -12.40 8.59
C LYS A 83 6.16 -11.71 9.58
N CYS A 84 6.03 -10.40 9.76
CA CYS A 84 6.85 -9.62 10.68
C CYS A 84 6.49 -9.97 12.13
N ASN A 85 7.48 -10.15 13.00
CA ASN A 85 7.24 -10.40 14.42
C ASN A 85 7.04 -9.08 15.17
N SER A 86 5.94 -8.38 14.87
CA SER A 86 5.57 -7.11 15.48
C SER A 86 4.08 -7.06 15.75
N ASN A 87 3.70 -6.19 16.69
CA ASN A 87 2.29 -5.89 16.99
C ASN A 87 1.62 -5.07 15.87
N GLY A 88 2.38 -4.60 14.88
CA GLY A 88 1.84 -3.96 13.69
C GLY A 88 0.87 -4.85 12.88
N LYS A 89 0.84 -6.16 13.17
CA LYS A 89 -0.18 -7.10 12.67
C LYS A 89 -1.61 -6.72 13.03
N ASP A 90 -1.83 -5.98 14.11
CA ASP A 90 -3.17 -5.55 14.53
C ASP A 90 -3.84 -4.62 13.51
N TYR A 91 -3.05 -3.99 12.64
CA TYR A 91 -3.54 -3.14 11.55
C TYR A 91 -3.94 -3.93 10.30
N LEU A 92 -3.67 -5.24 10.21
CA LEU A 92 -3.96 -6.05 9.03
C LEU A 92 -5.44 -6.05 8.62
N PRO A 93 -6.43 -6.13 9.53
CA PRO A 93 -7.83 -6.06 9.16
C PRO A 93 -8.18 -4.71 8.47
N LEU A 94 -7.65 -3.61 9.01
CA LEU A 94 -7.87 -2.26 8.47
C LEU A 94 -7.22 -2.11 7.08
N LEU A 95 -5.98 -2.58 6.93
CA LEU A 95 -5.25 -2.53 5.66
C LEU A 95 -5.96 -3.33 4.57
N ARG A 96 -6.44 -4.54 4.91
CA ARG A 96 -7.16 -5.40 3.97
C ARG A 96 -8.51 -4.80 3.58
N ALA A 97 -9.20 -4.13 4.51
CA ALA A 97 -10.45 -3.43 4.24
C ALA A 97 -10.24 -2.28 3.24
N GLU A 98 -9.23 -1.44 3.44
CA GLU A 98 -8.89 -0.37 2.48
C GLU A 98 -8.45 -0.94 1.13
N LEU A 99 -7.62 -1.99 1.11
CA LEU A 99 -7.18 -2.65 -0.11
C LEU A 99 -8.36 -3.21 -0.95
N LYS A 100 -9.42 -3.68 -0.28
CA LYS A 100 -10.62 -4.19 -0.96
C LYS A 100 -11.31 -3.10 -1.79
N LYS A 101 -11.30 -1.85 -1.33
CA LYS A 101 -11.88 -0.71 -2.07
C LYS A 101 -11.16 -0.49 -3.41
N PHE A 102 -9.83 -0.54 -3.42
CA PHE A 102 -9.06 -0.40 -4.66
C PHE A 102 -9.27 -1.57 -5.63
N LYS A 103 -9.43 -2.79 -5.11
CA LYS A 103 -9.77 -3.96 -5.94
C LYS A 103 -11.16 -3.84 -6.57
N GLN A 104 -12.13 -3.34 -5.81
CA GLN A 104 -13.48 -3.08 -6.32
C GLN A 104 -13.46 -2.01 -7.42
N LEU A 105 -12.74 -0.90 -7.21
CA LEU A 105 -12.56 0.14 -8.21
C LEU A 105 -11.96 -0.40 -9.52
N GLN A 106 -10.90 -1.21 -9.41
CA GLN A 106 -10.28 -1.85 -10.58
C GLN A 106 -11.21 -2.82 -11.31
N HIS A 107 -12.07 -3.53 -10.57
CA HIS A 107 -13.07 -4.40 -11.15
C HIS A 107 -14.11 -3.60 -11.94
N THR A 108 -14.64 -2.52 -11.35
CA THR A 108 -15.56 -1.60 -12.04
C THR A 108 -14.95 -1.06 -13.33
N TRP A 109 -13.71 -0.60 -13.29
CA TRP A 109 -13.03 -0.13 -14.49
C TRP A 109 -12.90 -1.20 -15.57
N THR A 110 -12.62 -2.45 -15.18
CA THR A 110 -12.51 -3.58 -16.12
C THR A 110 -13.85 -3.92 -16.78
N LEU A 111 -14.98 -3.65 -16.13
CA LEU A 111 -16.31 -3.86 -16.71
C LEU A 111 -16.80 -2.69 -17.57
N SER A 112 -16.27 -1.48 -17.33
CA SER A 112 -16.66 -0.26 -18.04
C SER A 112 -15.75 0.12 -19.21
N LEU A 113 -14.71 -0.67 -19.47
CA LEU A 113 -13.72 -0.51 -20.54
C LEU A 113 -13.87 -1.65 -21.55
#